data_AF-V6ASQ8-F1
#
_entry.id   AF-V6ASQ8-F1
#
_cell.length_a   1.000
_cell.length_b   1.000
_cell.length_c   1.000
_cell.angle_alpha   90.00
_cell.angle_beta   90.00
_cell.angle_gamma   90.00
#
_symmetry.space_group_name_H-M   'P 1'
#
loop_
_entity.id
_entity.type
_entity.pdbx_description
1 polymer ?
#
loop_
_entity_poly.entity_id
_entity_poly.type
_entity_poly.pdbx_seq_one_letter_code
_entity_poly.pdbx_strand_id
1 'polypeptide(L)'
;MNKKLILAAVATIFAFGIGLSVVQNVHVSEKYSQIFHVDALFDPEKKSVQITFDDTTKKTKRVTLEILGMESSFQRIFESSSFTTYVPFGSAPQYGWRSMPVTFVAEHEELGKIGIKIDIHNVGEPRGSIIFSQLD
;
A
#
# COMPACT_ATOMS: atom_id res chain seq x y z
N MET A 1 -5.06 -10.79 -45.65
CA MET A 1 -5.49 -11.41 -44.38
C MET A 1 -4.98 -10.53 -43.24
N ASN A 2 -5.90 -9.81 -42.59
CA ASN A 2 -5.61 -8.80 -41.57
C ASN A 2 -5.20 -9.46 -40.26
N LYS A 3 -4.00 -9.17 -39.75
CA LYS A 3 -3.68 -9.39 -38.33
C LYS A 3 -3.56 -8.00 -37.70
N LYS A 4 -4.65 -7.57 -37.06
CA LYS A 4 -4.62 -6.44 -36.14
C LYS A 4 -3.65 -6.84 -35.02
N LEU A 5 -2.46 -6.23 -35.01
CA LEU A 5 -1.57 -6.31 -33.85
C LEU A 5 -2.26 -5.54 -32.73
N ILE A 6 -2.80 -6.29 -31.78
CA ILE A 6 -3.38 -5.73 -30.57
C ILE A 6 -2.23 -5.09 -29.79
N LEU A 7 -2.41 -3.80 -29.56
CA LEU A 7 -1.62 -2.91 -28.73
C LEU A 7 -1.51 -3.52 -27.32
N ALA A 8 -0.43 -4.26 -27.04
CA ALA A 8 0.01 -4.41 -25.66
C ALA A 8 0.70 -3.10 -25.30
N ALA A 9 -0.10 -2.13 -24.81
CA ALA A 9 0.45 -1.03 -24.05
C ALA A 9 1.38 -1.66 -23.02
N VAL A 10 2.68 -1.37 -23.15
CA VAL A 10 3.66 -1.62 -22.12
C VAL A 10 3.09 -0.90 -20.90
N ALA A 11 2.39 -1.63 -20.04
CA ALA A 11 2.05 -1.16 -18.72
C ALA A 11 3.41 -0.91 -18.11
N THR A 12 3.80 0.36 -18.05
CA THR A 12 5.00 0.80 -17.38
C THR A 12 4.83 0.34 -15.95
N ILE A 13 5.39 -0.82 -15.64
CA ILE A 13 5.60 -1.28 -14.28
C ILE A 13 6.60 -0.26 -13.75
N PHE A 14 6.10 0.84 -13.18
CA PHE A 14 6.84 1.55 -12.16
C PHE A 14 6.93 0.58 -11.00
N ALA A 15 7.83 -0.40 -11.13
CA ALA A 15 8.34 -1.12 -10.00
C ALA A 15 8.97 -0.03 -9.14
N PHE A 16 8.22 0.44 -8.13
CA PHE A 16 8.66 1.34 -7.07
C PHE A 16 9.78 0.70 -6.21
N GLY A 17 10.54 -0.25 -6.77
CA GLY A 17 11.66 -0.93 -6.13
C GLY A 17 12.96 -0.14 -6.16
N ILE A 18 13.07 0.94 -6.94
CA ILE A 18 14.29 1.75 -7.02
C ILE A 18 13.91 3.22 -7.22
N GLY A 19 13.73 3.96 -6.13
CA GLY A 19 13.51 5.41 -6.23
C GLY A 19 12.75 6.09 -5.09
N LEU A 20 12.38 5.40 -4.02
CA LEU A 20 11.92 6.09 -2.81
C LEU A 20 13.16 6.64 -2.07
N SER A 21 13.63 7.83 -2.45
CA SER A 21 14.49 8.64 -1.57
C SER A 21 13.63 9.13 -0.41
N VAL A 22 13.45 8.28 0.61
CA VAL A 22 12.65 8.62 1.78
C VAL A 22 13.41 9.66 2.60
N VAL A 23 13.03 10.93 2.49
CA VAL A 23 13.44 11.94 3.47
C VAL A 23 12.52 11.80 4.68
N GLN A 24 12.93 10.96 5.64
CA GLN A 24 12.21 10.79 6.90
C GLN A 24 12.46 12.01 7.80
N ASN A 25 11.44 12.84 8.01
CA ASN A 25 11.44 13.86 9.05
C ASN A 25 10.31 13.56 10.04
N VAL A 26 10.58 13.70 11.35
CA VAL A 26 9.60 13.42 12.43
C VAL A 26 8.31 14.23 12.21
N HIS A 27 8.44 15.49 11.78
CA HIS A 27 7.31 16.36 11.48
C HIS A 27 6.43 15.87 10.32
N VAL A 28 7.02 15.21 9.32
CA VAL A 28 6.30 14.61 8.19
C VAL A 28 5.46 13.43 8.66
N SER A 29 6.03 12.58 9.53
CA SER A 29 5.32 11.45 10.11
C SER A 29 4.15 11.90 10.98
N GLU A 30 4.33 12.94 11.80
CA GLU A 30 3.27 13.45 12.67
C GLU A 30 2.11 14.03 11.85
N LYS A 31 2.39 14.90 10.88
CA LYS A 31 1.38 15.49 9.98
C LYS A 31 0.52 14.42 9.31
N TYR A 32 1.13 13.38 8.74
CA TYR A 32 0.40 12.37 7.98
C TYR A 32 -0.32 11.34 8.85
N SER A 33 0.19 11.07 10.05
CA SER A 33 -0.47 10.16 11.00
C SER A 33 -1.85 10.63 11.47
N GLN A 34 -2.11 11.94 11.44
CA GLN A 34 -3.42 12.53 11.79
C GLN A 34 -4.43 12.50 10.63
N ILE A 35 -3.96 12.25 9.40
CA ILE A 35 -4.77 12.31 8.18
C ILE A 35 -5.06 10.91 7.65
N PHE A 36 -4.02 10.07 7.58
CA PHE A 36 -4.09 8.75 7.00
C PHE A 36 -4.05 7.68 8.08
N HIS A 37 -5.13 6.91 8.18
CA HIS A 37 -5.23 5.75 9.04
C HIS A 37 -5.16 4.49 8.18
N VAL A 38 -4.07 3.73 8.29
CA VAL A 38 -3.83 2.53 7.47
C VAL A 38 -3.51 1.32 8.33
N ASP A 39 -4.12 0.18 8.06
CA ASP A 39 -3.84 -1.04 8.81
C ASP A 39 -3.67 -2.25 7.90
N ALA A 40 -2.91 -3.23 8.37
CA ALA A 40 -2.66 -4.48 7.67
C ALA A 40 -2.63 -5.64 8.67
N LEU A 41 -3.79 -6.25 8.89
CA LEU A 41 -4.01 -7.29 9.89
C LEU A 41 -4.12 -8.66 9.24
N PHE A 42 -3.26 -9.60 9.63
CA PHE A 42 -3.40 -10.99 9.21
C PHE A 42 -4.45 -11.73 10.05
N ASP A 43 -5.43 -12.31 9.36
CA ASP A 43 -6.44 -13.21 9.91
C ASP A 43 -6.07 -14.66 9.57
N PRO A 44 -5.58 -15.46 10.54
CA PRO A 44 -5.17 -16.84 10.31
C PRO A 44 -6.35 -17.79 10.03
N GLU A 45 -7.56 -17.46 10.50
CA GLU A 45 -8.75 -18.27 10.26
C GLU A 45 -9.22 -18.12 8.82
N LYS A 46 -9.23 -16.87 8.32
CA LYS A 46 -9.61 -16.57 6.94
C LYS A 46 -8.47 -16.75 5.94
N LYS A 47 -7.23 -16.95 6.42
CA LYS A 47 -6.01 -16.98 5.61
C LYS A 47 -5.94 -15.78 4.66
N SER A 48 -6.10 -14.60 5.25
CA SER A 48 -6.13 -13.35 4.49
C SER A 48 -5.59 -12.21 5.31
N VAL A 49 -4.99 -11.23 4.64
CA VAL A 49 -4.65 -9.94 5.23
C VAL A 49 -5.80 -8.98 4.97
N GLN A 50 -6.40 -8.46 6.03
CA GLN A 50 -7.31 -7.33 5.97
C GLN A 50 -6.50 -6.05 5.89
N ILE A 51 -6.65 -5.32 4.79
CA ILE A 51 -5.96 -4.05 4.54
C ILE A 51 -7.00 -2.94 4.60
N THR A 52 -6.72 -1.93 5.42
CA THR A 52 -7.57 -0.75 5.56
C THR A 52 -6.81 0.51 5.19
N PHE A 53 -7.51 1.42 4.55
CA PHE A 53 -7.06 2.77 4.26
C PHE A 53 -8.20 3.73 4.53
N ASP A 54 -7.95 4.78 5.30
CA ASP A 54 -8.88 5.88 5.53
C ASP A 54 -8.10 7.20 5.53
N ASP A 55 -8.47 8.08 4.60
CA ASP A 55 -8.13 9.50 4.64
C ASP A 55 -9.29 10.25 5.30
N THR A 56 -9.00 10.89 6.44
CA THR A 56 -10.00 11.61 7.24
C THR A 56 -10.51 12.88 6.57
N THR A 57 -9.73 13.47 5.64
CA THR A 57 -10.10 14.69 4.92
C THR A 57 -10.98 14.43 3.71
N LYS A 58 -11.03 13.18 3.24
CA LYS A 58 -11.74 12.73 2.03
C LYS A 58 -11.23 13.36 0.72
N LYS A 59 -10.01 13.90 0.72
CA LYS A 59 -9.39 14.57 -0.45
C LYS A 59 -8.46 13.68 -1.25
N THR A 60 -8.26 12.44 -0.83
CA THR A 60 -7.61 11.40 -1.65
C THR A 60 -8.52 10.98 -2.80
N LYS A 61 -8.01 11.11 -4.03
CA LYS A 61 -8.74 10.69 -5.24
C LYS A 61 -8.47 9.26 -5.62
N ARG A 62 -7.21 8.87 -5.49
CA ARG A 62 -6.74 7.56 -5.90
C ARG A 62 -5.75 7.01 -4.90
N VAL A 63 -5.83 5.71 -4.65
CA VAL A 63 -4.84 4.96 -3.88
C VAL A 63 -4.36 3.79 -4.72
N THR A 64 -3.04 3.71 -4.93
CA THR A 64 -2.40 2.50 -5.43
C THR A 64 -1.92 1.67 -4.25
N LEU A 65 -2.43 0.45 -4.11
CA LEU A 65 -2.09 -0.51 -3.07
C LEU A 65 -1.19 -1.61 -3.67
N GLU A 66 -0.09 -1.93 -3.00
CA GLU A 66 0.78 -3.06 -3.33
C GLU A 66 1.14 -3.87 -2.09
N ILE A 67 1.48 -5.15 -2.28
CA ILE A 67 2.12 -5.98 -1.26
C ILE A 67 3.45 -6.45 -1.83
N LEU A 68 4.54 -6.04 -1.19
CA LEU A 68 5.88 -6.37 -1.65
C LEU A 68 6.27 -7.79 -1.21
N GLY A 69 7.13 -8.43 -2.00
CA GLY A 69 7.68 -9.75 -1.67
C GLY A 69 6.73 -10.94 -1.88
N MET A 70 5.55 -10.73 -2.47
CA MET A 70 4.66 -11.84 -2.84
C MET A 70 5.24 -12.63 -4.02
N GLU A 71 4.99 -13.94 -4.08
CA GLU A 71 5.40 -14.79 -5.22
C GLU A 71 4.84 -14.27 -6.54
N SER A 72 3.59 -13.82 -6.53
CA SER A 72 2.96 -13.08 -7.62
C SER A 72 2.76 -11.64 -7.20
N SER A 73 3.19 -10.69 -8.03
CA SER A 73 3.01 -9.27 -7.77
C SER A 73 1.54 -8.93 -7.50
N PHE A 74 1.27 -8.24 -6.40
CA PHE A 74 -0.08 -7.77 -6.08
C PHE A 74 -0.13 -6.25 -6.18
N GLN A 75 -1.06 -5.75 -7.00
CA GLN A 75 -1.38 -4.34 -7.11
C GLN A 75 -2.89 -4.15 -7.32
N ARG A 76 -3.44 -3.12 -6.66
CA ARG A 76 -4.82 -2.67 -6.82
C ARG A 76 -4.89 -1.14 -6.80
N ILE A 77 -5.83 -0.58 -7.56
CA ILE A 77 -6.09 0.85 -7.59
C ILE A 77 -7.52 1.08 -7.07
N PHE A 78 -7.68 2.00 -6.14
CA PHE A 78 -8.97 2.43 -5.60
C PHE A 78 -9.18 3.91 -5.89
N GLU A 79 -10.31 4.26 -6.50
CA GLU A 79 -10.74 5.66 -6.69
C GLU A 79 -11.61 6.09 -5.50
N SER A 80 -11.07 5.96 -4.29
CA SER A 80 -11.76 6.24 -3.04
C SER A 80 -10.78 6.75 -1.99
N SER A 81 -11.28 7.61 -1.09
CA SER A 81 -10.55 8.07 0.09
C SER A 81 -10.66 7.14 1.29
N SER A 82 -11.47 6.08 1.22
CA SER A 82 -11.38 4.97 2.18
C SER A 82 -11.80 3.64 1.58
N PHE A 83 -11.21 2.56 2.08
CA PHE A 83 -11.59 1.19 1.75
C PHE A 83 -11.10 0.18 2.79
N THR A 84 -11.76 -0.96 2.81
CA THR A 84 -11.27 -2.20 3.42
C THR A 84 -11.23 -3.27 2.33
N THR A 85 -10.12 -3.98 2.22
CA THR A 85 -9.98 -5.09 1.28
C THR A 85 -9.32 -6.29 1.96
N TYR A 86 -9.57 -7.48 1.41
CA TYR A 86 -9.02 -8.72 1.92
C TYR A 86 -8.15 -9.35 0.84
N VAL A 87 -6.88 -9.56 1.14
CA VAL A 87 -5.94 -10.20 0.22
C VAL A 87 -5.66 -11.61 0.72
N PRO A 88 -5.95 -12.66 -0.07
CA PRO A 88 -5.64 -14.03 0.32
C PRO A 88 -4.14 -14.19 0.62
N PHE A 89 -3.84 -14.83 1.73
CA PHE A 89 -2.48 -15.02 2.21
C PHE A 89 -2.41 -16.32 3.00
N GLY A 90 -1.72 -17.33 2.46
CA GLY A 90 -1.81 -18.70 2.99
C GLY A 90 -1.28 -18.87 4.42
N SER A 91 -0.17 -18.23 4.72
CA SER A 91 0.51 -18.27 6.03
C SER A 91 1.46 -17.09 6.16
N ALA A 92 1.91 -16.78 7.37
CA ALA A 92 2.96 -15.80 7.57
C ALA A 92 4.25 -16.15 6.78
N PRO A 93 4.99 -15.16 6.26
CA PRO A 93 6.24 -15.38 5.53
C PRO A 93 7.32 -16.00 6.43
N GLN A 94 8.21 -16.80 5.87
CA GLN A 94 9.32 -17.43 6.61
C GLN A 94 10.19 -16.42 7.37
N TYR A 95 10.41 -15.23 6.77
CA TYR A 95 11.21 -14.15 7.35
C TYR A 95 10.36 -13.09 8.09
N GLY A 96 9.10 -13.41 8.37
CA GLY A 96 8.17 -12.54 9.07
C GLY A 96 7.64 -11.38 8.22
N TRP A 97 6.66 -10.66 8.77
CA TRP A 97 5.90 -9.64 8.04
C TRP A 97 6.71 -8.44 7.55
N ARG A 98 7.82 -8.10 8.21
CA ARG A 98 8.73 -7.04 7.75
C ARG A 98 9.34 -7.30 6.38
N SER A 99 9.40 -8.56 5.96
CA SER A 99 9.87 -8.94 4.63
C SER A 99 8.83 -8.73 3.53
N MET A 100 7.56 -8.53 3.90
CA MET A 100 6.43 -8.39 2.99
C MET A 100 5.49 -7.25 3.42
N PRO A 101 5.97 -5.99 3.39
CA PRO A 101 5.16 -4.85 3.79
C PRO A 101 4.06 -4.55 2.77
N VAL A 102 3.01 -3.88 3.26
CA VAL A 102 1.97 -3.27 2.43
C VAL A 102 2.38 -1.84 2.13
N THR A 103 2.27 -1.43 0.88
CA THR A 103 2.56 -0.06 0.44
C THR A 103 1.32 0.57 -0.21
N PHE A 104 1.16 1.86 0.06
CA PHE A 104 0.15 2.72 -0.55
C PHE A 104 0.82 3.91 -1.21
N VAL A 105 0.28 4.35 -2.34
CA VAL A 105 0.50 5.69 -2.88
C VAL A 105 -0.87 6.38 -2.93
N ALA A 106 -1.07 7.36 -2.06
CA ALA A 106 -2.27 8.17 -2.01
C ALA A 106 -2.07 9.45 -2.83
N GLU A 107 -2.90 9.65 -3.85
CA GLU A 107 -2.98 10.88 -4.64
C GLU A 107 -3.99 11.81 -3.97
N HIS A 108 -3.50 12.76 -3.17
CA HIS A 108 -4.30 13.67 -2.36
C HIS A 108 -4.30 15.08 -2.95
N GLU A 109 -5.47 15.70 -3.08
CA GLU A 109 -5.63 17.00 -3.77
C GLU A 109 -4.70 18.10 -3.24
N GLU A 110 -4.55 18.19 -1.91
CA GLU A 110 -3.77 19.27 -1.28
C GLU A 110 -2.33 18.88 -0.91
N LEU A 111 -2.06 17.59 -0.73
CA LEU A 111 -0.79 17.09 -0.21
C LEU A 111 0.09 16.50 -1.31
N GLY A 112 -0.43 16.38 -2.53
CA GLY A 112 0.23 15.67 -3.61
C GLY A 112 0.24 14.17 -3.38
N LYS A 113 1.32 13.51 -3.80
CA LYS A 113 1.47 12.06 -3.68
C LYS A 113 2.16 11.70 -2.38
N ILE A 114 1.48 10.89 -1.56
CA ILE A 114 1.99 10.41 -0.29
C ILE A 114 2.23 8.91 -0.37
N GLY A 115 3.47 8.49 -0.13
CA GLY A 115 3.84 7.10 0.07
C GLY A 115 3.60 6.68 1.51
N ILE A 116 2.95 5.54 1.70
CA ILE A 116 2.70 4.95 3.03
C ILE A 116 3.17 3.51 2.99
N LYS A 117 4.01 3.11 3.95
CA LYS A 117 4.42 1.72 4.13
C LYS A 117 4.01 1.25 5.52
N ILE A 118 3.41 0.08 5.61
CA ILE A 118 3.06 -0.55 6.88
C ILE A 118 3.46 -2.02 6.87
N ASP A 119 4.00 -2.49 7.99
CA ASP A 119 4.22 -3.92 8.22
C ASP A 119 2.90 -4.63 8.52
N ILE A 120 2.71 -5.84 8.02
CA ILE A 120 1.58 -6.67 8.43
C ILE A 120 1.79 -7.11 9.89
N HIS A 121 0.73 -7.27 10.68
CA HIS A 121 0.80 -7.81 12.03
C HIS A 121 -0.29 -8.85 12.28
N ASN A 122 -0.09 -9.71 13.28
CA ASN A 122 -1.10 -10.70 13.68
C ASN A 122 -2.12 -10.10 14.66
N VAL A 123 -3.25 -10.79 14.81
CA VAL A 123 -4.24 -10.49 15.86
C VAL A 123 -3.56 -10.57 17.24
N GLY A 124 -3.75 -9.54 18.07
CA GLY A 124 -3.17 -9.46 19.41
C GLY A 124 -1.75 -8.89 19.46
N GLU A 125 -1.10 -8.69 18.30
CA GLU A 125 0.17 -7.97 18.22
C GLU A 125 -0.05 -6.46 18.08
N PRO A 126 0.92 -5.63 18.47
CA PRO A 126 0.89 -4.20 18.18
C PRO A 126 0.77 -3.96 16.67
N ARG A 127 0.12 -2.84 16.31
CA ARG A 127 0.02 -2.40 14.91
C ARG A 127 1.40 -2.32 14.26
N GLY A 128 1.46 -2.69 12.99
CA GLY A 128 2.68 -2.61 12.20
C GLY A 128 3.27 -1.20 12.18
N SER A 129 4.59 -1.10 12.04
CA SER A 129 5.27 0.19 11.94
C SER A 129 4.83 0.89 10.66
N ILE A 130 4.38 2.15 10.78
CA ILE A 130 3.96 2.97 9.65
C ILE A 130 5.07 3.96 9.31
N ILE A 131 5.40 4.05 8.03
CA ILE A 131 6.33 5.03 7.49
C ILE A 131 5.62 5.84 6.42
N PHE A 132 5.70 7.16 6.53
CA PHE A 132 5.19 8.07 5.52
C PHE A 132 6.32 8.70 4.71
N SER A 133 6.04 9.04 3.46
CA SER A 133 6.98 9.68 2.53
C SER A 133 6.24 10.70 1.67
N GLN A 134 6.77 11.91 1.53
CA GLN A 134 6.39 12.78 0.43
C GLN A 134 7.00 12.24 -0.85
N LEU A 135 6.21 12.12 -1.91
CA LEU A 135 6.70 11.76 -3.24
C LEU A 135 6.66 13.01 -4.12
N ASP A 136 7.77 13.30 -4.78
CA ASP A 136 7.93 14.43 -5.72
C ASP A 136 7.42 14.08 -7.13
#